data_AF-A0A2E4BIZ5-F1
#
_entry.id   AF-A0A2E4BIZ5-F1
#
_cell.length_a   1.000
_cell.length_b   1.000
_cell.length_c   1.000
_cell.angle_alpha   90.00
_cell.angle_beta   90.00
_cell.angle_gamma   90.00
#
_symmetry.space_group_name_H-M   'P 1'
#
loop_
_entity.id
_entity.type
_entity.pdbx_description
1 polymer ?
#
loop_
_entity_poly.entity_id
_entity_poly.type
_entity_poly.pdbx_seq_one_letter_code
_entity_poly.pdbx_strand_id
1 'polypeptide(L)'
;MAATSEDIVKMLRQRRIIASGEIINSLASHDDPSGLLDKGAKIDFHKGVLNEKIFAQLTEMYDNDNSIPNLTSQKEDIVATNPSTDLGRVIAPIAAPELLDVKFRNNLPDWQESDYSCLAV
;
A
#
# COMPACT_ATOMS: atom_id res chain seq x y z
N MET A 1 -16.66 0.28 -27.69
CA MET A 1 -17.31 -1.05 -27.50
C MET A 1 -16.82 -1.55 -26.16
N ALA A 2 -17.71 -1.79 -25.19
CA ALA A 2 -17.29 -2.27 -23.87
C ALA A 2 -16.65 -3.66 -24.00
N ALA A 3 -15.53 -3.89 -23.32
CA ALA A 3 -14.87 -5.20 -23.30
C ALA A 3 -15.78 -6.22 -22.61
N THR A 4 -15.93 -7.42 -23.19
CA THR A 4 -16.71 -8.46 -22.52
C THR A 4 -15.94 -8.97 -21.30
N SER A 5 -16.65 -9.41 -20.26
CA SER A 5 -16.02 -9.91 -19.03
C SER A 5 -15.06 -11.09 -19.29
N GLU A 6 -15.34 -11.91 -20.30
CA GLU A 6 -14.48 -13.02 -20.71
C GLU A 6 -13.14 -12.53 -21.28
N ASP A 7 -13.16 -11.44 -22.06
CA ASP A 7 -11.95 -10.85 -22.64
C ASP A 7 -11.04 -10.26 -21.56
N ILE A 8 -11.63 -9.68 -20.51
CA ILE A 8 -10.89 -9.15 -19.36
C ILE A 8 -10.25 -10.27 -18.57
N VAL A 9 -10.96 -11.37 -18.34
CA VAL A 9 -10.37 -12.55 -17.67
C VAL A 9 -9.22 -13.12 -18.50
N LYS A 10 -9.35 -13.20 -19.84
CA LYS A 10 -8.26 -13.64 -20.72
C LYS A 10 -7.05 -12.72 -20.60
N MET A 11 -7.25 -11.40 -20.60
CA MET A 11 -6.18 -10.40 -20.43
C MET A 11 -5.48 -10.52 -19.06
N LEU A 12 -6.24 -10.65 -17.98
CA LEU A 12 -5.68 -10.85 -16.64
C LEU A 12 -4.85 -12.14 -16.57
N ARG A 13 -5.33 -13.23 -17.17
CA ARG A 13 -4.59 -14.50 -17.25
C ARG A 13 -3.28 -14.38 -18.03
N GLN A 14 -3.28 -13.68 -19.17
CA GLN A 14 -2.07 -13.43 -19.96
C GLN A 14 -1.00 -12.71 -19.13
N ARG A 15 -1.42 -11.76 -18.28
CA ARG A 15 -0.55 -11.01 -17.37
C ARG A 15 -0.26 -11.72 -16.04
N ARG A 16 -0.74 -12.96 -15.86
CA ARG A 16 -0.62 -13.74 -14.60
C ARG A 16 -1.19 -12.99 -13.39
N ILE A 17 -2.31 -12.30 -13.59
CA ILE A 17 -3.05 -11.58 -12.56
C ILE A 17 -4.35 -12.33 -12.26
N ILE A 18 -4.70 -12.41 -10.98
CA ILE A 18 -5.96 -12.98 -10.49
C ILE A 18 -6.74 -11.86 -9.81
N ALA A 19 -8.01 -11.66 -10.15
CA ALA A 19 -8.85 -10.63 -9.58
C ALA A 19 -10.16 -11.24 -9.05
N SER A 20 -10.81 -10.55 -8.10
CA SER A 20 -12.16 -10.91 -7.66
C SER A 20 -13.19 -10.60 -8.76
N GLY A 21 -14.35 -11.27 -8.72
CA GLY A 21 -15.42 -11.04 -9.69
C GLY A 21 -15.91 -9.59 -9.73
N GLU A 22 -15.93 -8.92 -8.58
CA GLU A 22 -16.31 -7.51 -8.47
C GLU A 22 -15.30 -6.60 -9.19
N ILE A 23 -14.01 -6.83 -9.01
CA ILE A 23 -12.95 -6.08 -9.69
C ILE A 23 -13.02 -6.32 -11.21
N ILE A 24 -13.32 -7.55 -11.65
CA ILE A 24 -13.51 -7.86 -13.08
C ILE A 24 -14.69 -7.07 -13.66
N ASN A 25 -15.81 -6.98 -12.93
CA ASN A 25 -16.98 -6.20 -13.36
C ASN A 25 -16.68 -4.69 -13.40
N SER A 26 -15.90 -4.19 -12.44
CA SER A 26 -15.44 -2.79 -12.43
C SER A 26 -14.49 -2.51 -13.58
N LEU A 27 -13.55 -3.41 -13.90
CA LEU A 27 -12.72 -3.29 -15.11
C LEU A 27 -13.57 -3.32 -16.39
N ALA A 28 -14.64 -4.12 -16.44
CA ALA A 28 -15.51 -4.22 -17.60
C ALA A 28 -16.32 -2.96 -17.88
N SER A 29 -16.59 -2.21 -16.82
CA SER A 29 -17.31 -0.94 -16.88
C SER A 29 -16.40 0.25 -17.21
N HIS A 30 -15.09 0.05 -17.18
CA HIS A 30 -14.09 1.09 -17.41
C HIS A 30 -13.78 1.23 -18.92
N ASP A 31 -13.52 2.46 -19.38
CA ASP A 31 -13.32 2.76 -20.81
C ASP A 31 -12.09 2.04 -21.40
N ASP A 32 -10.93 2.09 -20.71
CA ASP A 32 -9.70 1.40 -21.13
C ASP A 32 -9.10 0.48 -20.05
N PRO A 33 -9.54 -0.79 -19.95
CA PRO A 33 -9.04 -1.72 -18.93
C PRO A 33 -7.58 -2.15 -19.17
N SER A 34 -7.11 -2.19 -20.42
CA SER A 34 -5.71 -2.53 -20.75
C SER A 34 -4.74 -1.43 -20.31
N GLY A 35 -5.08 -0.17 -20.60
CA GLY A 35 -4.29 1.00 -20.22
C GLY A 35 -4.19 1.15 -18.70
N LEU A 36 -5.28 0.87 -17.98
CA LEU A 36 -5.30 0.82 -16.52
C LEU A 36 -4.31 -0.22 -15.97
N LEU A 37 -4.32 -1.44 -16.53
CA LEU A 37 -3.40 -2.50 -16.09
C LEU A 37 -1.94 -2.23 -16.46
N ASP A 38 -1.65 -1.48 -17.52
CA ASP A 38 -0.28 -1.07 -17.86
C ASP A 38 0.30 -0.11 -16.82
N LYS A 39 -0.54 0.68 -16.13
CA LYS A 39 -0.10 1.49 -14.98
C LYS A 39 0.34 0.63 -13.79
N GLY A 40 -0.06 -0.65 -13.75
CA GLY A 40 0.44 -1.65 -12.80
C GLY A 40 1.97 -1.72 -12.74
N ALA A 41 2.64 -1.55 -13.88
CA ALA A 41 4.10 -1.55 -13.91
C ALA A 41 4.73 -0.36 -13.16
N LYS A 42 4.04 0.79 -13.07
CA LYS A 42 4.53 1.96 -12.31
C LYS A 42 4.53 1.72 -10.79
N ILE A 43 3.67 0.83 -10.31
CA ILE A 43 3.54 0.45 -8.89
C ILE A 43 4.23 -0.89 -8.58
N ASP A 44 5.12 -1.34 -9.45
CA ASP A 44 5.83 -2.65 -9.34
C ASP A 44 4.87 -3.86 -9.27
N PHE A 45 3.64 -3.69 -9.75
CA PHE A 45 2.64 -4.74 -9.80
C PHE A 45 2.68 -5.44 -11.17
N HIS A 46 3.47 -6.50 -11.25
CA HIS A 46 3.64 -7.27 -12.49
C HIS A 46 2.84 -8.57 -12.55
N LYS A 47 2.54 -9.19 -11.40
CA LYS A 47 1.84 -10.49 -11.29
C LYS A 47 1.24 -10.66 -9.91
N GLY A 48 0.20 -11.49 -9.79
CA GLY A 48 -0.38 -11.87 -8.50
C GLY A 48 -1.85 -11.49 -8.35
N VAL A 49 -2.29 -11.33 -7.11
CA VAL A 49 -3.70 -11.01 -6.81
C VAL A 49 -3.92 -9.51 -6.88
N LEU A 50 -4.84 -9.08 -7.74
CA LEU A 50 -5.33 -7.73 -7.82
C LEU A 50 -6.32 -7.52 -6.67
N ASN A 51 -5.85 -6.88 -5.61
CA ASN A 51 -6.67 -6.47 -4.47
C ASN A 51 -7.36 -5.14 -4.75
N GLU A 52 -8.46 -4.88 -4.05
CA GLU A 52 -9.21 -3.62 -4.13
C GLU A 52 -8.33 -2.38 -3.90
N LYS A 53 -7.37 -2.47 -2.96
CA LYS A 53 -6.42 -1.38 -2.69
C LYS A 53 -5.57 -1.03 -3.92
N ILE A 54 -5.04 -2.05 -4.59
CA ILE A 54 -4.19 -1.89 -5.78
C ILE A 54 -5.06 -1.39 -6.94
N PHE A 55 -6.26 -1.93 -7.08
CA PHE A 55 -7.21 -1.48 -8.09
C PHE A 55 -7.58 0.00 -7.91
N ALA A 56 -7.94 0.42 -6.70
CA ALA A 56 -8.26 1.82 -6.39
C ALA A 56 -7.08 2.77 -6.69
N GLN A 57 -5.86 2.36 -6.34
CA GLN A 57 -4.66 3.12 -6.63
C GLN A 57 -4.40 3.25 -8.15
N LEU A 58 -4.67 2.18 -8.92
CA LEU A 58 -4.57 2.23 -10.38
C LEU A 58 -5.59 3.17 -11.00
N THR A 59 -6.83 3.13 -10.50
CA THR A 59 -7.90 4.02 -10.98
C THR A 59 -7.57 5.48 -10.68
N GLU A 60 -7.10 5.79 -9.48
CA GLU A 60 -6.67 7.14 -9.10
C GLU A 60 -5.53 7.64 -10.01
N MET A 61 -4.54 6.80 -10.31
CA MET A 61 -3.45 7.17 -11.23
C MET A 61 -3.93 7.38 -12.67
N TYR A 62 -4.92 6.59 -13.12
CA TYR A 62 -5.49 6.74 -14.45
C TYR A 62 -6.32 8.03 -14.58
N ASP A 63 -7.08 8.40 -13.54
CA ASP A 63 -7.84 9.66 -13.50
C ASP A 63 -6.92 10.88 -13.47
N ASN A 64 -5.82 10.81 -12.71
CA ASN A 64 -4.81 11.87 -12.67
C ASN A 64 -4.08 12.04 -14.03
N ASP A 65 -3.80 10.96 -14.75
CA ASP A 65 -3.17 11.03 -16.09
C ASP A 65 -4.13 11.57 -17.17
N ASN A 66 -5.46 11.39 -17.03
CA ASN A 66 -6.48 11.97 -17.93
C ASN A 66 -6.80 13.44 -17.63
N SER A 67 -6.53 13.89 -16.40
CA SER A 67 -6.55 15.30 -16.04
C SER A 67 -5.27 15.96 -16.58
N ILE A 68 -5.36 16.54 -17.78
CA ILE A 68 -4.36 17.36 -18.47
C ILE A 68 -3.29 17.95 -17.50
N PRO A 69 -2.00 17.62 -17.69
CA PRO A 69 -0.94 18.19 -16.87
C PRO A 69 -0.68 19.61 -17.35
N ASN A 70 -0.99 20.60 -16.52
CA ASN A 70 -0.19 21.80 -16.51
C ASN A 70 0.33 21.98 -15.10
N LEU A 71 1.54 21.50 -14.85
CA LEU A 71 2.56 22.14 -14.05
C LEU A 71 3.84 21.29 -14.13
N THR A 72 4.69 21.76 -15.04
CA THR A 72 6.15 21.79 -14.92
C THR A 72 6.76 21.12 -13.69
N SER A 73 7.65 20.16 -13.98
CA SER A 73 8.85 19.86 -13.19
C SER A 73 9.39 21.09 -12.44
N GLN A 74 9.12 21.19 -11.14
CA GLN A 74 9.93 21.98 -10.22
C GLN A 74 10.14 21.18 -8.93
N LYS A 75 11.38 20.69 -8.82
CA LYS A 75 12.05 20.42 -7.56
C LYS A 75 12.09 21.75 -6.80
N GLU A 76 11.35 21.88 -5.70
CA GLU A 76 11.58 22.96 -4.75
C GLU A 76 11.31 22.50 -3.31
N ASP A 77 12.37 22.66 -2.54
CA ASP A 77 12.52 22.60 -1.11
C ASP A 77 11.66 23.67 -0.41
N ILE A 78 11.32 23.43 0.88
CA ILE A 78 11.01 24.40 1.96
C ILE A 78 9.52 24.73 2.31
N VAL A 79 9.10 24.12 3.44
CA VAL A 79 8.52 24.72 4.68
C VAL A 79 7.17 25.47 4.68
N ALA A 80 6.24 24.86 5.43
CA ALA A 80 5.24 25.37 6.39
C ALA A 80 4.30 26.56 6.05
N THR A 81 2.99 26.30 6.14
CA THR A 81 2.10 26.70 7.27
C THR A 81 0.67 26.82 6.75
N ASN A 82 -0.22 25.92 7.14
CA ASN A 82 -1.66 26.17 7.18
C ASN A 82 -2.22 25.46 8.42
N PRO A 83 -2.88 26.17 9.37
CA PRO A 83 -3.46 25.52 10.53
C PRO A 83 -4.68 24.70 10.11
N SER A 84 -4.65 23.41 10.42
CA SER A 84 -5.67 22.42 10.09
C SER A 84 -6.99 22.71 10.79
N THR A 85 -8.09 22.75 10.03
CA THR A 85 -9.47 22.61 10.56
C THR A 85 -9.83 21.13 10.67
N ASP A 86 -8.96 20.35 11.32
CA ASP A 86 -9.27 18.94 11.60
C ASP A 86 -8.53 18.52 12.87
N LEU A 87 -9.17 18.79 14.00
CA LEU A 87 -8.68 18.48 15.36
C LEU A 87 -8.63 16.97 15.65
N GLY A 88 -9.03 16.12 14.69
CA GLY A 88 -9.10 14.66 14.84
C GLY A 88 -7.95 13.88 14.21
N ARG A 89 -7.03 14.52 13.47
CA ARG A 89 -5.92 13.80 12.84
C ARG A 89 -4.75 13.69 13.81
N VAL A 90 -4.64 12.53 14.46
CA VAL A 90 -3.39 12.11 15.11
C VAL A 90 -2.36 11.86 14.00
N ILE A 91 -1.56 12.87 13.69
CA ILE A 91 -0.46 12.74 12.73
C ILE A 91 0.69 12.07 13.48
N ALA A 92 0.98 10.82 13.13
CA ALA A 92 2.17 10.13 13.61
C ALA A 92 3.44 10.88 13.18
N PRO A 93 4.55 10.81 13.96
CA PRO A 93 5.80 11.46 13.60
C PRO A 93 6.29 11.03 12.21
N ILE A 94 6.69 12.00 11.40
CA ILE A 94 7.19 11.78 10.02
C ILE A 94 8.59 11.13 10.04
N ALA A 95 9.36 11.36 11.10
CA ALA A 95 10.68 10.79 11.28
C ALA A 95 10.59 9.38 11.88
N ALA A 96 11.39 8.45 11.34
CA ALA A 96 11.58 7.15 11.95
C ALA A 96 12.11 7.35 13.39
N PRO A 97 11.60 6.59 14.38
CA PRO A 97 12.09 6.69 15.75
C PRO A 97 13.59 6.39 15.79
N GLU A 98 14.32 7.21 16.54
CA GLU A 98 15.76 7.02 16.74
C GLU A 98 16.01 5.66 17.40
N LEU A 99 16.97 4.91 16.88
CA LEU A 99 17.36 3.63 17.44
C LEU A 99 18.04 3.87 18.79
N LEU A 100 17.31 3.64 19.88
CA LEU A 100 17.93 3.62 21.21
C LEU A 100 18.88 2.41 21.30
N ASP A 101 20.16 2.68 21.52
CA ASP A 101 21.13 1.69 21.97
C ASP A 101 20.86 1.34 23.44
N VAL A 102 19.87 0.47 23.65
CA VAL A 102 19.54 -0.02 24.98
C VAL A 102 20.62 -1.02 25.38
N LYS A 103 21.51 -0.61 26.28
CA LYS A 103 22.41 -1.52 26.95
C LYS A 103 21.57 -2.50 27.76
N PHE A 104 21.40 -3.71 27.25
CA PHE A 104 20.95 -4.84 28.06
C PHE A 104 21.97 -4.99 29.19
N ARG A 105 21.65 -4.43 30.36
CA ARG A 105 22.26 -4.93 31.58
C ARG A 105 21.86 -6.39 31.64
N ASN A 106 22.84 -7.23 31.91
CA ASN A 106 22.68 -8.65 32.09
C ASN A 106 21.82 -8.89 33.34
N ASN A 107 20.54 -8.56 33.24
CA ASN A 107 19.51 -8.88 34.20
C ASN A 107 19.10 -10.33 33.93
N LEU A 108 20.08 -11.24 33.83
CA LEU A 108 19.76 -12.63 34.10
C LEU A 108 19.08 -12.60 35.46
N PRO A 109 17.82 -13.06 35.56
CA PRO A 109 17.20 -13.20 36.85
C PRO A 109 18.16 -14.00 37.72
N ASP A 110 18.43 -13.51 38.91
CA ASP A 110 19.24 -14.16 39.95
C ASP A 110 18.60 -15.46 40.48
N TRP A 111 17.58 -15.99 39.76
CA TRP A 111 16.87 -17.23 40.02
C TRP A 111 17.85 -18.34 40.32
N GLN A 112 17.85 -18.74 41.59
CA GLN A 112 18.58 -19.91 42.06
C GLN A 112 17.73 -21.15 41.82
N GLU A 113 18.35 -22.33 41.77
CA GLU A 113 17.60 -23.59 41.67
C GLU A 113 16.60 -23.79 42.83
N SER A 114 16.80 -23.11 43.96
CA SER A 114 15.89 -23.08 45.10
C SER A 114 14.59 -22.29 44.87
N ASP A 115 14.56 -21.40 43.88
CA ASP A 115 13.37 -20.61 43.55
C ASP A 115 12.35 -21.43 42.73
N TYR A 116 12.72 -22.64 42.27
CA TYR A 116 11.79 -23.55 41.60
C TYR A 116 10.91 -24.29 42.62
N SER A 117 9.61 -24.02 42.55
CA SER A 117 8.56 -24.57 43.42
C SER A 117 8.37 -26.09 43.35
N CYS A 118 9.07 -26.79 42.45
CA CYS A 118 9.06 -28.25 42.35
C CYS A 118 9.97 -28.97 43.36
N LEU A 119 10.75 -28.23 44.16
CA LEU A 119 11.64 -28.76 45.20
C LEU A 119 11.16 -28.51 46.64
N ALA A 120 9.94 -27.98 46.82
CA ALA A 120 9.35 -27.83 48.15
C ALA A 120 9.02 -29.21 48.75
N VAL A 121 9.89 -29.68 49.66
CA VAL A 121 9.75 -30.90 50.47
C VAL A 121 8.67 -30.72 51.54
#